data_AF-D6M1X4-F1
#
_entry.id   AF-D6M1X4-F1
#
_cell.length_a   1.000
_cell.length_b   1.000
_cell.length_c   1.000
_cell.angle_alpha   90.00
_cell.angle_beta   90.00
_cell.angle_gamma   90.00
#
_symmetry.space_group_name_H-M   'P 1'
#
loop_
_entity.id
_entity.type
_entity.pdbx_description
1 polymer ?
#
loop_
_entity_poly.entity_id
_entity_poly.type
_entity_poly.pdbx_seq_one_letter_code
_entity_poly.pdbx_strand_id
1 'polypeptide(L)'
;MELGALVCTAKGERCEPCPLRDRCAWRLAGKPEHTGPPRRAQTYAGTDRQVRGKLLAVLREALEPVPQAALDRVWHDPAQRARALDGLVADGLVEPLENGRYRLPGHRSFPPHQPR
;
A
#
# COMPACT_ATOMS: atom_id res chain seq x y z
N MET A 1 12.07 5.84 -0.43
CA MET A 1 12.06 5.97 1.05
C MET A 1 13.14 5.02 1.56
N GLU A 2 14.42 5.40 1.52
CA GLU A 2 15.52 4.39 1.61
C GLU A 2 16.33 4.43 2.91
N LEU A 3 16.00 5.32 3.86
CA LEU A 3 16.81 5.50 5.08
C LEU A 3 16.92 4.21 5.91
N GLY A 4 15.80 3.51 6.13
CA GLY A 4 15.78 2.25 6.89
C GLY A 4 16.41 1.05 6.16
N ALA A 5 16.53 1.13 4.84
CA ALA A 5 17.12 0.06 4.02
C ALA A 5 18.64 0.26 3.79
N LEU A 6 19.11 1.50 3.76
CA LEU A 6 20.50 1.83 3.37
C LEU A 6 21.34 2.40 4.53
N VAL A 7 20.70 3.08 5.49
CA VAL A 7 21.40 3.83 6.55
C VAL A 7 21.10 3.23 7.92
N CYS A 8 19.84 3.08 8.30
CA CYS A 8 19.42 2.64 9.62
C CYS A 8 19.00 1.16 9.62
N THR A 9 19.88 0.29 9.12
CA THR A 9 19.62 -1.17 9.08
C THR A 9 19.82 -1.80 10.45
N ALA A 10 19.13 -2.91 10.72
CA ALA A 10 19.12 -3.55 12.04
C ALA A 10 20.49 -4.13 12.49
N LYS A 11 21.42 -4.38 11.55
CA LYS A 11 22.73 -5.01 11.85
C LYS A 11 23.93 -4.16 11.42
N GLY A 12 23.70 -3.00 10.80
CA GLY A 12 24.75 -2.23 10.15
C GLY A 12 24.33 -0.78 9.99
N GLU A 13 23.94 -0.16 11.10
CA GLU A 13 23.52 1.24 11.12
C GLU A 13 24.69 2.18 10.82
N ARG A 14 24.47 3.14 9.91
CA ARG A 14 25.43 4.17 9.52
C ARG A 14 24.98 5.50 10.09
N CYS A 15 25.20 5.71 11.39
CA CYS A 15 24.72 6.92 12.07
C CYS A 15 25.37 8.22 11.58
N GLU A 16 26.59 8.17 11.04
CA GLU A 16 27.33 9.34 10.60
C GLU A 16 26.68 10.05 9.38
N PRO A 17 26.33 9.36 8.28
CA PRO A 17 25.58 9.97 7.17
C PRO A 17 24.07 10.14 7.46
N CYS A 18 23.58 9.81 8.65
CA CYS A 18 22.15 9.81 8.93
C CYS A 18 21.63 11.26 9.15
N PRO A 19 20.66 11.74 8.36
CA PRO A 19 20.08 13.09 8.52
C PRO A 19 19.28 13.25 9.83
N LEU A 20 19.11 12.18 10.60
CA LEU A 20 18.45 12.20 11.91
C LEU A 20 19.45 12.10 13.08
N ARG A 21 20.77 12.05 12.83
CA ARG A 21 21.81 11.75 13.84
C ARG A 21 21.67 12.54 15.14
N ASP A 22 21.40 13.84 15.04
CA ASP A 22 21.40 14.74 16.20
C ASP A 22 20.05 14.76 16.94
N ARG A 23 19.01 14.12 16.37
CA ARG A 23 17.66 14.02 16.95
C ARG A 23 17.18 12.57 17.15
N CYS A 24 17.99 11.58 16.82
CA CYS A 24 17.63 10.18 16.91
C CYS A 24 17.69 9.71 18.36
N ALA A 25 16.53 9.55 19.00
CA ALA A 25 16.42 9.15 20.41
C ALA A 25 17.18 7.86 20.72
N TRP A 26 17.12 6.83 19.86
CA TRP A 26 17.84 5.57 20.04
C TRP A 26 19.37 5.75 20.05
N ARG A 27 19.91 6.55 19.13
CA ARG A 27 21.35 6.86 19.09
C ARG A 27 21.77 7.73 20.27
N LEU A 28 20.97 8.73 20.65
CA LEU A 28 21.22 9.57 21.81
C LEU A 28 21.17 8.78 23.13
N ALA A 29 20.39 7.70 23.19
CA ALA A 29 20.36 6.75 24.30
C ALA A 29 21.52 5.73 24.28
N GLY A 30 22.51 5.88 23.40
CA GLY A 30 23.68 5.00 23.36
C GLY A 30 23.48 3.70 22.58
N LYS A 31 22.48 3.63 21.69
CA LYS A 31 22.17 2.44 20.87
C LYS A 31 21.88 1.17 21.71
N PRO A 32 20.94 1.23 22.66
CA PRO A 32 20.63 0.07 23.49
C PRO A 32 20.16 -1.11 22.63
N GLU A 33 20.54 -2.32 23.04
CA GLU A 33 20.06 -3.55 22.43
C GLU A 33 18.55 -3.71 22.64
N HIS A 34 17.90 -4.38 21.69
CA HIS A 34 16.49 -4.71 21.80
C HIS A 34 16.31 -5.82 22.84
N THR A 35 15.64 -5.51 23.95
CA THR A 35 15.38 -6.45 25.06
C THR A 35 14.04 -7.17 24.95
N GLY A 36 13.22 -6.83 23.94
CA GLY A 36 11.92 -7.46 23.72
C GLY A 36 12.02 -8.80 22.97
N PRO A 37 10.94 -9.59 22.95
CA PRO A 37 10.88 -10.77 22.11
C PRO A 37 11.12 -10.40 20.63
N PRO A 38 11.65 -11.35 19.83
CA PRO A 38 11.79 -11.13 18.40
C PRO A 38 10.42 -10.79 17.81
N ARG A 39 10.41 -9.75 16.97
CA ARG A 39 9.17 -9.30 16.33
C ARG A 39 8.70 -10.41 15.40
N ARG A 40 7.51 -10.96 15.64
CA ARG A 40 6.94 -11.98 14.77
C ARG A 40 6.55 -11.31 13.45
N ALA A 41 7.24 -11.67 12.36
CA ALA A 41 6.87 -11.20 11.05
C ALA A 41 5.49 -11.77 10.68
N GLN A 42 4.56 -10.91 10.29
CA GLN A 42 3.32 -11.34 9.66
C GLN A 42 3.65 -11.81 8.24
N THR A 43 3.21 -13.02 7.89
CA THR A 43 3.30 -13.50 6.50
C THR A 43 2.49 -12.59 5.60
N TYR A 44 3.00 -12.28 4.40
CA TYR A 44 2.26 -11.45 3.44
C TYR A 44 0.96 -12.10 2.97
N ALA A 45 0.98 -13.42 2.75
CA ALA A 45 -0.16 -14.18 2.28
C ALA A 45 -1.33 -14.12 3.26
N GLY A 46 -2.53 -13.84 2.76
CA GLY A 46 -3.78 -13.74 3.52
C GLY A 46 -4.01 -12.39 4.20
N THR A 47 -3.12 -11.41 4.04
CA THR A 47 -3.24 -10.10 4.70
C THR A 47 -4.02 -9.09 3.88
N ASP A 48 -4.62 -8.10 4.54
CA ASP A 48 -5.26 -6.97 3.87
C ASP A 48 -4.28 -6.22 2.95
N ARG A 49 -3.00 -6.15 3.32
CA ARG A 49 -1.96 -5.60 2.44
C ARG A 49 -1.87 -6.34 1.11
N GLN A 50 -1.98 -7.67 1.12
CA GLN A 50 -2.01 -8.47 -0.10
C GLN A 50 -3.26 -8.18 -0.93
N VAL A 51 -4.44 -8.18 -0.30
CA VAL A 51 -5.71 -7.95 -0.99
C VAL A 51 -5.73 -6.58 -1.64
N ARG A 52 -5.35 -5.53 -0.90
CA ARG A 52 -5.20 -4.16 -1.42
C ARG A 52 -4.26 -4.11 -2.61
N GLY A 53 -3.11 -4.77 -2.53
CA GLY A 53 -2.13 -4.82 -3.61
C GLY A 53 -2.68 -5.44 -4.89
N LYS A 54 -3.47 -6.52 -4.77
CA LYS A 54 -4.11 -7.17 -5.91
C LYS A 54 -5.23 -6.31 -6.53
N LEU A 55 -6.06 -5.65 -5.70
CA LEU A 55 -7.09 -4.72 -6.18
C LEU A 55 -6.47 -3.56 -6.98
N LEU A 56 -5.42 -2.95 -6.42
CA LEU A 56 -4.68 -1.89 -7.10
C LEU A 56 -3.99 -2.36 -8.39
N ALA A 57 -3.60 -3.64 -8.49
CA ALA A 57 -3.02 -4.18 -9.73
C ALA A 57 -4.06 -4.18 -10.86
N VAL A 58 -5.27 -4.68 -10.60
CA VAL A 58 -6.37 -4.63 -11.58
C VAL A 58 -6.67 -3.19 -12.02
N LEU A 59 -6.73 -2.26 -11.08
CA LEU A 59 -7.02 -0.86 -11.39
C LEU A 59 -5.90 -0.17 -12.17
N ARG A 60 -4.62 -0.57 -11.98
CA ARG A 60 -3.48 -0.05 -12.75
C ARG A 60 -3.46 -0.55 -14.19
N GLU A 61 -3.92 -1.77 -14.42
CA GLU A 61 -3.93 -2.39 -15.74
C GLU A 61 -5.15 -1.97 -16.58
N ALA A 62 -6.16 -1.40 -15.94
CA ALA A 62 -7.38 -0.96 -16.61
C ALA A 62 -7.23 0.42 -17.27
N LEU A 63 -7.62 0.51 -18.54
CA LEU A 63 -7.71 1.77 -19.27
C LEU A 63 -8.98 2.57 -18.94
N GLU A 64 -10.04 1.87 -18.54
CA GLU A 64 -11.35 2.42 -18.21
C GLU A 64 -11.77 2.07 -16.79
N PRO A 65 -12.75 2.78 -16.18
CA PRO A 65 -13.22 2.46 -14.85
C PRO A 65 -13.70 1.01 -14.70
N VAL A 66 -13.16 0.34 -13.69
CA VAL A 66 -13.33 -1.09 -13.43
C VAL A 66 -14.65 -1.34 -12.71
N PRO A 67 -15.53 -2.22 -13.22
CA PRO A 67 -16.76 -2.58 -12.53
C PRO A 67 -16.49 -3.43 -11.28
N GLN A 68 -17.34 -3.31 -10.27
CA GLN A 68 -17.25 -4.08 -9.02
C GLN A 68 -17.08 -5.59 -9.26
N ALA A 69 -17.81 -6.16 -10.22
CA ALA A 69 -17.74 -7.58 -10.56
C ALA A 69 -16.35 -8.05 -11.04
N ALA A 70 -15.50 -7.14 -11.55
CA ALA A 70 -14.11 -7.47 -11.86
C ALA A 70 -13.24 -7.50 -10.59
N LEU A 71 -13.44 -6.54 -9.67
CA LEU A 71 -12.78 -6.53 -8.37
C LEU A 71 -13.21 -7.73 -7.52
N ASP A 72 -14.46 -8.16 -7.63
CA ASP A 72 -15.01 -9.30 -6.90
C ASP A 72 -14.30 -10.62 -7.17
N ARG A 73 -13.64 -10.75 -8.32
CA ARG A 73 -12.90 -11.95 -8.71
C ARG A 73 -11.45 -11.97 -8.20
N VAL A 74 -10.97 -10.86 -7.63
CA VAL A 74 -9.56 -10.70 -7.21
C VAL A 74 -9.21 -11.51 -5.97
N TRP A 75 -10.19 -11.73 -5.10
CA TRP A 75 -10.00 -12.38 -3.81
C TRP A 75 -11.23 -13.17 -3.39
N HIS A 76 -11.01 -14.34 -2.81
CA HIS A 76 -12.07 -15.32 -2.51
C HIS A 76 -12.92 -14.95 -1.29
N ASP A 77 -12.35 -14.28 -0.28
CA ASP A 77 -13.08 -13.79 0.90
C ASP A 77 -13.76 -12.43 0.58
N PRO A 78 -15.10 -12.38 0.48
CA PRO A 78 -15.81 -11.14 0.15
C PRO A 78 -15.70 -10.07 1.23
N ALA A 79 -15.68 -10.46 2.51
CA ALA A 79 -15.64 -9.53 3.63
C ALA A 79 -14.27 -8.86 3.73
N GLN A 80 -13.19 -9.63 3.55
CA GLN A 80 -11.84 -9.08 3.50
C GLN A 80 -11.64 -8.18 2.27
N ARG A 81 -12.15 -8.60 1.11
CA ARG A 81 -12.09 -7.81 -0.12
C ARG A 81 -12.81 -6.48 0.01
N ALA A 82 -14.02 -6.48 0.56
CA ALA A 82 -14.80 -5.26 0.80
C ALA A 82 -14.04 -4.30 1.72
N ARG A 83 -13.60 -4.77 2.90
CA ARG A 83 -12.82 -3.94 3.84
C ARG A 83 -11.53 -3.39 3.21
N ALA A 84 -10.84 -4.18 2.41
CA ALA A 84 -9.63 -3.75 1.72
C ALA A 84 -9.93 -2.66 0.67
N LEU A 85 -11.03 -2.78 -0.08
CA LEU A 85 -11.47 -1.78 -1.05
C LEU A 85 -11.93 -0.50 -0.35
N ASP A 86 -12.72 -0.60 0.71
CA ASP A 86 -13.17 0.54 1.52
C ASP A 86 -11.99 1.31 2.11
N GLY A 87 -10.99 0.60 2.63
CA GLY A 87 -9.76 1.21 3.12
C GLY A 87 -8.97 1.93 2.02
N LEU A 88 -8.93 1.39 0.79
CA LEU A 88 -8.30 2.07 -0.34
C LEU A 88 -9.04 3.35 -0.75
N VAL A 89 -10.37 3.34 -0.67
CA VAL A 89 -11.20 4.53 -0.93
C VAL A 89 -10.99 5.58 0.16
N ALA A 90 -11.00 5.17 1.44
CA ALA A 90 -10.77 6.05 2.57
C ALA A 90 -9.36 6.69 2.55
N ASP A 91 -8.35 5.94 2.11
CA ASP A 91 -6.98 6.42 1.93
C ASP A 91 -6.81 7.32 0.67
N GLY A 92 -7.86 7.50 -0.14
CA GLY A 92 -7.81 8.28 -1.37
C GLY A 92 -6.99 7.64 -2.49
N LEU A 93 -6.75 6.32 -2.43
CA LEU A 93 -5.98 5.57 -3.43
C LEU A 93 -6.85 4.97 -4.54
N VAL A 94 -8.16 4.91 -4.33
CA VAL A 94 -9.16 4.45 -5.28
C VAL A 94 -10.35 5.41 -5.21
N GLU A 95 -10.89 5.79 -6.37
CA GLU A 95 -12.09 6.61 -6.47
C GLU A 95 -13.29 5.74 -6.86
N PRO A 96 -14.37 5.70 -6.05
CA PRO A 96 -15.64 5.14 -6.47
C PRO A 96 -16.32 6.10 -7.46
N LEU A 97 -16.94 5.53 -8.48
CA LEU A 97 -17.75 6.22 -9.48
C LEU A 97 -19.20 5.70 -9.41
N GLU A 98 -20.07 6.33 -10.19
CA GLU A 98 -21.43 5.86 -10.41
C GLU A 98 -21.47 4.41 -10.92
N ASN A 99 -22.60 3.74 -10.71
CA ASN A 99 -22.87 2.38 -11.20
C ASN A 99 -21.88 1.31 -10.71
N GLY A 100 -21.31 1.48 -9.51
CA GLY A 100 -20.43 0.49 -8.89
C GLY A 100 -19.11 0.30 -9.66
N ARG A 101 -18.54 1.40 -10.17
CA ARG A 101 -17.25 1.40 -10.86
C ARG A 101 -16.17 2.06 -10.01
N TYR A 102 -14.93 1.68 -10.24
CA TYR A 102 -13.77 2.15 -9.48
C TYR A 102 -12.63 2.51 -10.44
N ARG A 103 -11.85 3.52 -10.09
CA ARG A 103 -10.65 3.92 -10.84
C ARG A 103 -9.53 4.35 -9.89
N LEU A 104 -8.32 4.49 -10.43
CA LEU A 104 -7.26 5.20 -9.73
C LEU A 104 -7.49 6.72 -9.81
N PRO A 105 -7.07 7.48 -8.79
CA PRO A 105 -7.06 8.93 -8.85
C PRO A 105 -6.25 9.44 -10.05
N GLY A 106 -6.76 10.49 -10.70
CA GLY A 106 -6.08 11.12 -11.84
C GLY A 106 -6.18 10.35 -13.17
N HIS A 107 -6.72 9.12 -13.20
CA HIS A 107 -7.08 8.45 -14.45
C HIS A 107 -8.31 9.14 -15.05
N ARG A 108 -8.10 10.02 -16.03
CA ARG A 108 -9.20 10.62 -16.80
C ARG A 108 -9.77 9.56 -17.73
N SER A 109 -11.06 9.24 -17.58
CA SER A 109 -11.78 8.49 -18.60
C SER A 109 -11.80 9.33 -19.87
N PHE A 110 -11.28 8.81 -20.98
CA PHE A 110 -11.48 9.44 -22.27
C PHE A 110 -12.92 9.15 -22.71
N PRO A 111 -13.70 10.14 -23.18
CA PRO A 111 -15.00 9.85 -23.75
C PRO A 111 -14.82 8.93 -24.98
N PRO A 112 -15.66 7.91 -25.17
CA PRO A 112 -15.57 7.05 -26.34
C PRO A 112 -15.74 7.90 -27.60
N HIS A 113 -14.77 7.80 -28.50
CA HIS A 113 -14.78 8.46 -29.80
C HIS A 113 -16.01 7.95 -30.58
N GLN A 114 -17.03 8.80 -30.79
CA GLN A 114 -18.12 8.45 -31.70
C GLN A 114 -17.57 8.50 -33.14
N PRO A 115 -17.65 7.41 -33.92
CA PRO A 115 -17.44 7.48 -35.36
C PRO A 115 -18.63 8.24 -35.99
N ARG A 116 -18.31 9.11 -36.96
CA ARG A 116 -19.29 9.86 -37.76
C ARG A 116 -20.08 8.94 -38.69
#